data_AF-A0A7K0MS32-F1
#
_entry.id   AF-A0A7K0MS32-F1
#
_cell.length_a   1.000
_cell.length_b   1.000
_cell.length_c   1.000
_cell.angle_alpha   90.00
_cell.angle_beta   90.00
_cell.angle_gamma   90.00
#
_symmetry.space_group_name_H-M   'P 1'
#
loop_
_entity.id
_entity.type
_entity.pdbx_description
1 polymer ?
#
loop_
_entity_poly.entity_id
_entity_poly.type
_entity_poly.pdbx_seq_one_letter_code
_entity_poly.pdbx_strand_id
1 'polypeptide(L)'
;AATTLWVLGIPHGFAVMHGKTRRGALVFDIADLIKDAIVLPWAFISAKEKATEQEFRQQILQKFTEHKALDFMFDQVKQQALRDD
;
A
#
# COMPACT_ATOMS: atom_id res chain seq x y z
N ALA A 1 4.23 0.25 0.29
CA ALA A 1 4.25 -0.21 1.69
C ALA A 1 5.65 -0.65 2.14
N ALA A 2 6.17 -1.81 1.72
CA ALA A 2 7.51 -2.26 2.18
C ALA A 2 8.63 -1.26 1.85
N THR A 3 8.63 -0.67 0.65
CA THR A 3 9.56 0.41 0.27
C THR A 3 9.46 1.61 1.21
N THR A 4 8.25 2.02 1.59
CA THR A 4 8.02 3.13 2.53
C THR A 4 8.70 2.88 3.87
N LEU A 5 8.47 1.70 4.45
CA LEU A 5 9.06 1.33 5.74
C LEU A 5 10.58 1.20 5.67
N TRP A 6 11.10 0.57 4.62
CA TRP A 6 12.54 0.42 4.43
C TRP A 6 13.25 1.77 4.33
N VAL A 7 12.73 2.71 3.52
CA VAL A 7 13.31 4.05 3.38
C VAL A 7 13.22 4.86 4.68
N LEU A 8 12.13 4.72 5.44
CA LEU A 8 11.98 5.39 6.74
C LEU A 8 12.76 4.70 7.88
N GLY A 9 13.38 3.55 7.63
CA GLY A 9 14.11 2.79 8.65
C GLY A 9 13.21 2.13 9.71
N ILE A 10 11.93 1.89 9.41
CA ILE A 10 10.95 1.35 10.36
C ILE A 10 10.84 -0.18 10.19
N PRO A 11 10.99 -0.99 11.27
CA PRO A 11 10.82 -2.43 11.19
C PRO A 11 9.41 -2.86 10.75
N HIS A 12 9.34 -3.82 9.82
CA HIS A 12 8.07 -4.31 9.26
C HIS A 12 7.17 -5.05 10.27
N GLY A 13 7.70 -5.41 11.44
CA GLY A 13 7.00 -6.20 12.46
C GLY A 13 6.16 -5.39 13.44
N PHE A 14 6.25 -4.06 13.44
CA PHE A 14 5.51 -3.20 14.37
C PHE A 14 4.07 -2.97 13.92
N ALA A 15 3.28 -4.06 13.99
CA ALA A 15 1.87 -4.02 13.64
C ALA A 15 1.09 -3.04 14.52
N VAL A 16 0.20 -2.27 13.87
CA VAL A 16 -0.77 -1.41 14.56
C VAL A 16 -2.17 -2.04 14.51
N MET A 17 -2.56 -2.61 13.37
CA MET A 17 -3.89 -3.23 13.20
C MET A 17 -3.81 -4.74 12.93
N HIS A 18 -2.93 -5.18 12.03
CA HIS A 18 -2.72 -6.59 11.77
C HIS A 18 -2.13 -7.32 12.99
N GLY A 19 -2.32 -8.64 13.07
CA GLY A 19 -1.91 -9.43 14.23
C GLY A 19 -0.42 -9.30 14.57
N LYS A 20 -0.11 -9.13 15.86
CA LYS A 20 1.25 -8.92 16.39
C LYS A 20 2.24 -10.07 16.11
N THR A 21 1.74 -11.25 15.78
CA THR A 21 2.54 -12.44 15.44
C THR A 21 2.72 -12.65 13.92
N ARG A 22 2.08 -11.82 13.09
CA ARG A 22 2.19 -11.91 11.63
C ARG A 22 3.50 -11.24 11.18
N ARG A 23 4.37 -12.00 10.52
CA ARG A 23 5.58 -11.44 9.91
C ARG A 23 5.20 -10.38 8.89
N GLY A 24 5.82 -9.21 9.00
CA GLY A 24 5.58 -8.08 8.11
C GLY A 24 4.22 -7.40 8.28
N ALA A 25 3.55 -7.56 9.43
CA ALA A 25 2.22 -7.02 9.70
C ALA A 25 2.06 -5.52 9.32
N LEU A 26 3.05 -4.68 9.61
CA LEU A 26 3.00 -3.24 9.29
C LEU A 26 3.04 -2.96 7.79
N VAL A 27 3.64 -3.85 6.98
CA VAL A 27 3.57 -3.77 5.52
C VAL A 27 2.13 -3.90 5.05
N PHE A 28 1.35 -4.77 5.69
CA PHE A 28 -0.07 -4.95 5.37
C PHE A 28 -0.92 -3.79 5.88
N ASP A 29 -0.66 -3.29 7.09
CA ASP A 29 -1.33 -2.09 7.63
C ASP A 29 -1.21 -0.90 6.66
N ILE A 30 -0.01 -0.65 6.14
CA ILE A 30 0.23 0.45 5.20
C ILE A 30 -0.34 0.15 3.81
N ALA A 31 -0.31 -1.11 3.36
CA ALA A 31 -0.89 -1.48 2.07
C ALA A 31 -2.41 -1.27 2.04
N ASP A 32 -3.10 -1.43 3.17
CA ASP A 32 -4.53 -1.22 3.28
C ASP A 32 -4.96 0.23 3.00
N LEU A 33 -4.06 1.22 3.18
CA LEU A 33 -4.33 2.62 2.85
C LEU A 33 -4.71 2.86 1.39
N ILE A 34 -4.26 1.99 0.48
CA ILE A 34 -4.46 2.15 -0.98
C ILE A 34 -5.21 0.98 -1.62
N LYS A 35 -5.28 -0.17 -0.94
CA LYS A 35 -5.78 -1.43 -1.52
C LYS A 35 -7.22 -1.29 -2.00
N ASP A 36 -8.10 -0.74 -1.18
CA ASP A 36 -9.52 -0.65 -1.50
C ASP A 36 -9.84 0.53 -2.41
N ALA A 37 -8.99 1.57 -2.41
CA ALA A 37 -9.17 2.75 -3.24
C ALA A 37 -8.65 2.56 -4.69
N ILE A 38 -7.56 1.81 -4.87
CA ILE A 38 -6.91 1.64 -6.17
C ILE A 38 -6.97 0.19 -6.63
N VAL A 39 -6.43 -0.74 -5.86
CA VAL A 39 -6.25 -2.13 -6.33
C VAL A 39 -7.59 -2.83 -6.55
N LEU A 40 -8.53 -2.67 -5.62
CA LEU A 40 -9.82 -3.35 -5.65
C LEU A 40 -10.69 -2.92 -6.86
N PRO A 41 -10.95 -1.63 -7.14
CA PRO A 41 -11.74 -1.25 -8.31
C PRO A 41 -11.12 -1.70 -9.63
N TRP A 42 -9.80 -1.56 -9.77
CA TRP A 42 -9.10 -1.94 -10.99
C TRP A 42 -9.07 -3.46 -11.20
N ALA A 43 -9.07 -4.27 -10.13
CA ALA A 43 -9.20 -5.72 -10.26
C ALA A 43 -10.53 -6.11 -10.92
N PHE A 44 -11.65 -5.48 -10.54
CA PHE A 44 -12.95 -5.73 -11.15
C PHE A 44 -13.05 -5.21 -12.58
N ILE A 45 -12.50 -4.02 -12.86
CA ILE A 45 -12.46 -3.46 -14.22
C ILE A 45 -11.65 -4.37 -15.15
N SER A 46 -10.43 -4.74 -14.76
CA SER A 46 -9.57 -5.62 -15.55
C SER A 46 -10.16 -7.02 -15.73
N ALA A 47 -10.84 -7.57 -14.72
CA ALA A 47 -11.56 -8.84 -14.86
C ALA A 47 -12.68 -8.75 -15.89
N LYS A 48 -13.45 -7.65 -15.90
CA LYS A 48 -14.50 -7.40 -16.91
C LYS A 48 -13.92 -7.28 -18.32
N GLU A 49 -12.76 -6.64 -18.45
CA GLU A 49 -12.05 -6.46 -19.72
C GLU A 49 -11.28 -7.72 -20.18
N LYS A 50 -11.26 -8.78 -19.36
CA LYS A 50 -10.47 -10.00 -19.58
C LYS A 50 -8.97 -9.70 -19.79
N ALA A 51 -8.48 -8.66 -19.11
CA ALA A 51 -7.07 -8.30 -19.15
C ALA A 51 -6.21 -9.45 -18.62
N THR A 52 -5.05 -9.63 -19.24
CA THR A 52 -4.00 -10.52 -18.76
C THR A 52 -3.42 -10.01 -17.44
N GLU A 53 -2.74 -10.88 -16.69
CA GLU A 53 -2.06 -10.51 -15.46
C GLU A 53 -1.04 -9.37 -15.68
N GLN A 54 -0.34 -9.39 -16.81
CA GLN A 54 0.65 -8.38 -17.15
C GLN A 54 0.01 -7.01 -17.42
N GLU A 55 -1.12 -6.98 -18.13
CA GLU A 55 -1.89 -5.75 -18.38
C GLU A 55 -2.46 -5.19 -17.08
N PHE A 56 -3.04 -6.04 -16.23
CA PHE A 56 -3.50 -5.63 -14.89
C PHE A 56 -2.36 -5.01 -14.07
N ARG A 57 -1.19 -5.66 -14.04
CA ARG A 57 -0.02 -5.14 -13.33
C ARG A 57 0.40 -3.77 -13.87
N GLN A 58 0.45 -3.61 -15.19
CA GLN A 58 0.84 -2.33 -15.80
C GLN A 58 -0.17 -1.23 -15.48
N GLN A 59 -1.46 -1.54 -15.51
CA GLN A 59 -2.52 -0.63 -15.14
C GLN A 59 -2.40 -0.18 -13.67
N ILE A 60 -2.18 -1.12 -12.74
CA ILE A 60 -1.99 -0.81 -11.32
C ILE A 60 -0.75 0.08 -11.10
N LEU A 61 0.38 -0.21 -11.77
CA LEU A 61 1.59 0.61 -11.66
C LEU A 61 1.37 2.04 -12.18
N GLN A 62 0.64 2.18 -13.28
CA GLN A 62 0.26 3.48 -13.80
C GLN A 62 -0.61 4.23 -12.79
N LYS A 63 -1.63 3.58 -12.21
CA LYS A 63 -2.53 4.20 -11.22
C LYS A 63 -1.83 4.58 -9.93
N PHE A 64 -0.86 3.77 -9.47
CA PHE A 64 -0.02 4.14 -8.33
C PHE A 64 0.79 5.40 -8.60
N THR A 65 1.28 5.58 -9.83
CA THR A 65 2.02 6.77 -10.24
C THR A 65 1.10 7.99 -10.36
N GLU A 66 -0.03 7.86 -11.05
CA GLU A 66 -1.02 8.92 -11.25
C GLU A 66 -1.57 9.47 -9.92
N HIS A 67 -1.85 8.58 -8.97
CA HIS A 67 -2.36 8.95 -7.64
C HIS A 67 -1.28 9.18 -6.59
N LYS A 68 0.01 9.16 -6.98
CA LYS A 68 1.15 9.31 -6.06
C LYS A 68 1.04 8.43 -4.81
N ALA A 69 0.63 7.17 -5.00
CA ALA A 69 0.31 6.25 -3.92
C ALA A 69 1.49 6.03 -2.96
N LEU A 70 2.73 6.06 -3.47
CA LEU A 70 3.93 5.92 -2.65
C LEU A 70 4.14 7.13 -1.74
N ASP A 71 4.02 8.34 -2.28
CA ASP A 71 4.15 9.60 -1.52
C ASP A 71 3.08 9.67 -0.43
N PHE A 72 1.83 9.32 -0.77
CA PHE A 72 0.74 9.23 0.20
C PHE A 72 1.05 8.27 1.35
N MET A 73 1.60 7.08 1.07
CA MET A 73 2.02 6.15 2.12
C MET A 73 3.14 6.72 2.99
N PHE A 74 4.10 7.46 2.42
CA PHE A 74 5.15 8.13 3.20
C PHE A 74 4.57 9.17 4.15
N ASP A 75 3.67 10.02 3.64
CA ASP A 75 3.08 11.10 4.41
C ASP A 75 2.23 10.57 5.55
N GLN A 76 1.43 9.53 5.32
CA GLN A 76 0.63 8.90 6.37
C GLN A 76 1.50 8.28 7.47
N VAL A 77 2.57 7.56 7.12
CA VAL A 77 3.47 6.97 8.13
C VAL A 77 4.18 8.06 8.93
N LYS A 78 4.69 9.11 8.27
CA LYS A 78 5.34 10.25 8.96
C LYS A 78 4.36 10.98 9.88
N GLN A 79 3.15 11.24 9.41
CA GLN A 79 2.12 11.91 10.20
C GLN A 79 1.80 11.15 11.48
N GLN A 80 1.66 9.82 11.42
CA GLN A 80 1.40 9.01 12.61
C GLN A 80 2.62 8.88 13.52
N ALA A 81 3.83 8.83 12.95
CA ALA A 81 5.07 8.69 13.74
C ALA A 81 5.51 10.00 14.44
N LEU A 82 5.13 11.16 13.90
CA LEU A 82 5.52 12.49 14.39
C LEU A 82 4.36 13.23 15.07
N ARG A 83 3.26 12.54 15.35
CA ARG A 83 2.13 13.14 16.06
C ARG A 83 2.52 13.35 17.51
N ASP A 84 2.65 14.62 17.92
CA ASP A 84 2.71 15.00 19.33
C ASP A 84 1.29 14.91 19.93
N ASP A 85 1.18 14.35 21.14
CA ASP A 85 -0.07 14.22 21.90
C ASP A 85 -0.61 15.58 22.41
#